data_AF-A0A7S0QQG7-F1
#
_entry.id   AF-A0A7S0QQG7-F1
#
_cell.length_a   1.000
_cell.length_b   1.000
_cell.length_c   1.000
_cell.angle_alpha   90.00
_cell.angle_beta   90.00
_cell.angle_gamma   90.00
#
_symmetry.space_group_name_H-M   'P 1'
#
loop_
_entity.id
_entity.type
_entity.pdbx_description
1 polymer ?
#
loop_
_entity_poly.entity_id
_entity_poly.type
_entity_poly.pdbx_seq_one_letter_code
_entity_poly.pdbx_strand_id
1 'polypeptide(L)'
;MVAGRLTVEVVSLRGGEHRAGLLDKADPYVRLTLHDGQLDQGRHHVGESVRTNTKNNAGGNADFNESFMLNKPENMDVLRVEVLDDDTMRDDKQGWVDVDLDEVYRAGHDHWI
;
A
#
# COMPACT_ATOMS: atom_id res chain seq x y z
N MET A 1 0.32 16.77 -16.91
CA MET A 1 -1.07 17.19 -16.59
C MET A 1 -1.60 16.24 -15.51
N VAL A 2 -2.53 16.69 -14.66
CA VAL A 2 -3.15 15.86 -13.60
C VAL A 2 -4.44 15.28 -14.17
N ALA A 3 -4.59 13.95 -14.14
CA ALA A 3 -5.80 13.28 -14.61
C ALA A 3 -6.95 13.37 -13.61
N GLY A 4 -6.64 13.44 -12.31
CA GLY A 4 -7.66 13.53 -11.27
C GLY A 4 -7.09 13.41 -9.86
N ARG A 5 -7.99 13.25 -8.89
CA ARG A 5 -7.63 12.95 -7.49
C ARG A 5 -8.06 11.53 -7.17
N LEU A 6 -7.16 10.78 -6.55
CA LEU A 6 -7.41 9.45 -6.01
C LEU A 6 -7.54 9.57 -4.50
N THR A 7 -8.68 9.15 -3.96
CA THR A 7 -8.88 9.01 -2.52
C THR A 7 -8.73 7.54 -2.15
N VAL A 8 -7.85 7.25 -1.21
CA VAL A 8 -7.58 5.88 -0.73
C VAL A 8 -7.83 5.85 0.77
N GLU A 9 -8.69 4.94 1.22
CA GLU A 9 -8.89 4.65 2.63
C GLU A 9 -8.24 3.31 2.97
N VAL A 10 -7.23 3.34 3.84
CA VAL A 10 -6.61 2.14 4.39
C VAL A 10 -7.33 1.82 5.69
N VAL A 11 -8.21 0.81 5.65
CA VAL A 11 -9.04 0.43 6.79
C VAL A 11 -8.25 -0.47 7.74
N SER A 12 -7.84 -1.65 7.26
CA SER A 12 -7.28 -2.69 8.11
C SER A 12 -6.44 -3.72 7.36
N LEU A 13 -5.50 -4.33 8.09
CA LEU A 13 -4.75 -5.53 7.72
C LEU A 13 -5.24 -6.71 8.57
N ARG A 14 -5.40 -7.88 7.95
CA ARG A 14 -5.73 -9.13 8.63
C ARG A 14 -4.92 -10.29 8.06
N GLY A 15 -4.49 -11.20 8.92
CA GLY A 15 -3.82 -12.44 8.51
C GLY A 15 -2.41 -12.28 7.93
N GLY A 16 -1.70 -11.18 8.21
CA GLY A 16 -0.30 -11.01 7.80
C GLY A 16 0.62 -12.09 8.38
N GLU A 17 1.67 -12.47 7.61
CA GLU A 17 2.64 -13.48 8.05
C GLU A 17 3.35 -13.03 9.35
N HIS A 18 3.24 -13.82 10.41
CA HIS A 18 4.12 -13.67 11.57
C HIS A 18 5.47 -14.31 11.26
N ARG A 19 6.48 -13.49 10.96
CA ARG A 19 7.88 -13.93 10.98
C ARG A 19 8.62 -13.38 12.18
N ALA A 20 8.08 -13.64 13.37
CA ALA A 20 8.83 -13.42 14.59
C ALA A 20 8.41 -14.43 15.65
N GLY A 21 9.41 -15.00 16.33
CA GLY A 21 9.20 -15.94 17.43
C GLY A 21 8.37 -15.33 18.56
N LEU A 22 8.02 -16.16 19.54
CA LEU A 22 7.11 -15.93 20.69
C LEU A 22 7.21 -14.59 21.48
N LEU A 23 8.12 -13.66 21.15
CA LEU A 23 8.42 -12.46 21.90
C LEU A 23 8.49 -11.16 21.07
N ASP A 24 8.50 -11.22 19.74
CA ASP A 24 8.55 -10.00 18.92
C ASP A 24 7.35 -10.00 17.95
N LYS A 25 6.66 -8.87 17.84
CA LYS A 25 5.46 -8.74 17.02
C LYS A 25 5.73 -7.66 15.99
N ALA A 26 5.41 -7.97 14.73
CA ALA A 26 5.52 -7.02 13.64
C ALA A 26 4.87 -5.67 13.97
N ASP A 27 5.49 -4.61 13.46
CA ASP A 27 5.10 -3.21 13.47
C ASP A 27 4.65 -2.80 12.05
N PRO A 28 3.49 -3.29 11.57
CA PRO A 28 3.08 -3.07 10.19
C PRO A 28 2.72 -1.62 9.88
N TYR A 29 3.06 -1.20 8.67
CA TYR A 29 2.51 -0.03 8.00
C TYR A 29 2.19 -0.32 6.53
N VAL A 30 1.27 0.44 5.95
CA VAL A 30 0.90 0.35 4.53
C VAL A 30 1.51 1.51 3.78
N ARG A 31 2.25 1.22 2.71
CA ARG A 31 2.73 2.21 1.74
C ARG A 31 1.89 2.16 0.48
N LEU A 32 1.50 3.33 0.02
CA LEU A 32 0.77 3.55 -1.22
C LEU A 32 1.70 4.29 -2.19
N THR A 33 1.85 3.78 -3.41
CA THR A 33 2.74 4.38 -4.40
C THR A 33 2.11 4.34 -5.80
N LEU A 34 2.06 5.50 -6.46
CA LEU A 34 1.63 5.59 -7.86
C LEU A 34 2.75 5.16 -8.81
N HIS A 35 2.40 4.41 -9.85
CA HIS A 35 3.33 3.93 -10.86
C HIS A 35 2.76 4.02 -12.28
N ASP A 36 3.66 3.97 -13.26
CA ASP A 36 3.30 3.84 -14.67
C ASP A 36 3.45 2.38 -15.18
N GLY A 37 2.40 1.89 -15.80
CA GLY A 37 2.26 0.56 -16.37
C GLY A 37 2.28 -0.58 -15.35
N GLN A 38 2.14 -1.81 -15.86
CA GLN A 38 2.32 -3.04 -15.08
C GLN A 38 3.78 -3.16 -14.62
N LEU A 39 3.98 -3.26 -13.30
CA LEU A 39 5.26 -3.19 -12.61
C LEU A 39 6.24 -4.35 -12.87
N ASP A 40 5.86 -5.29 -13.73
CA ASP A 40 6.64 -6.47 -14.12
C ASP A 40 7.53 -6.25 -15.37
N GLN A 41 7.47 -5.08 -16.03
CA GLN A 41 8.10 -4.85 -17.34
C GLN A 41 9.20 -3.77 -17.43
N GLY A 42 10.00 -3.57 -16.38
CA GLY A 42 11.29 -2.87 -16.49
C GLY A 42 11.43 -1.64 -15.59
N ARG A 43 11.88 -0.50 -16.16
CA ARG A 43 12.02 0.75 -15.39
C ARG A 43 10.67 1.44 -15.33
N HIS A 44 10.13 1.55 -14.12
CA HIS A 44 8.89 2.26 -13.82
C HIS A 44 9.20 3.63 -13.23
N HIS A 45 8.47 4.64 -13.66
CA HIS A 45 8.42 5.91 -12.98
C HIS A 45 7.64 5.74 -11.66
N VAL A 46 8.22 6.27 -10.60
CA VAL A 46 7.59 6.31 -9.28
C VAL A 46 6.96 7.68 -9.14
N GLY A 47 5.64 7.70 -8.95
CA GLY A 47 4.85 8.88 -8.68
C GLY A 47 4.79 9.24 -7.21
N GLU A 48 3.70 9.88 -6.81
CA GLU A 48 3.44 10.23 -5.41
C GLU A 48 3.39 8.98 -4.53
N SER A 49 3.95 9.07 -3.33
CA SER A 49 3.91 8.01 -2.33
C SER A 49 3.57 8.55 -0.96
N VAL A 50 2.68 7.83 -0.26
CA VAL A 50 2.24 8.11 1.10
C VAL A 50 2.24 6.82 1.90
N ARG A 51 2.22 6.92 3.23
CA ARG A 51 2.12 5.75 4.11
C ARG A 51 1.24 6.04 5.31
N THR A 52 0.67 4.98 5.87
CA THR A 52 0.01 5.03 7.17
C THR A 52 1.01 5.23 8.30
N ASN A 53 0.49 5.52 9.49
CA ASN A 53 1.29 5.35 10.70
C ASN A 53 1.60 3.87 10.93
N THR A 54 2.78 3.61 11.49
CA THR A 54 3.19 2.30 12.00
C THR A 54 2.30 1.87 13.16
N LYS A 55 1.92 0.59 13.19
CA LYS A 55 1.10 0.01 14.25
C LYS A 55 1.95 -0.91 15.12
N ASN A 56 2.46 -0.36 16.21
CA ASN A 56 3.42 -1.07 17.05
C ASN A 56 2.81 -2.34 17.70
N ASN A 57 3.56 -3.43 17.68
CA ASN A 57 3.26 -4.75 18.23
C ASN A 57 1.91 -5.31 17.76
N ALA A 58 1.49 -4.97 16.55
CA ALA A 58 0.21 -5.40 15.99
C ALA A 58 0.28 -6.83 15.41
N GLY A 59 1.47 -7.30 15.05
CA GLY A 59 1.63 -8.58 14.36
C GLY A 59 0.89 -8.56 13.01
N GLY A 60 0.27 -9.68 12.63
CA GLY A 60 -0.47 -9.80 11.37
C GLY A 60 -1.86 -9.14 11.31
N ASN A 61 -2.28 -8.38 12.33
CA ASN A 61 -3.60 -7.73 12.34
C ASN A 61 -3.49 -6.28 12.85
N ALA A 62 -3.90 -5.32 12.03
CA ALA A 62 -3.83 -3.91 12.39
C ALA A 62 -5.03 -3.12 11.83
N ASP A 63 -5.48 -2.11 12.57
CA ASP A 63 -6.49 -1.15 12.11
C ASP A 63 -5.82 0.21 11.91
N PHE A 64 -5.88 0.70 10.67
CA PHE A 64 -5.29 1.98 10.26
C PHE A 64 -6.34 3.08 10.32
N ASN A 65 -7.44 2.91 9.59
CA ASN A 65 -8.50 3.90 9.40
C ASN A 65 -7.94 5.27 8.96
N GLU A 66 -7.03 5.24 7.99
CA GLU A 66 -6.34 6.44 7.48
C GLU A 66 -6.75 6.70 6.03
N SER A 67 -7.04 7.96 5.72
CA SER A 67 -7.43 8.40 4.38
C SER A 67 -6.38 9.29 3.75
N PHE A 68 -6.05 9.01 2.50
CA PHE A 68 -5.07 9.76 1.71
C PHE A 68 -5.72 10.31 0.45
N MET A 69 -5.22 11.47 0.02
CA MET A 69 -5.60 12.08 -1.25
C MET A 69 -4.34 12.26 -2.09
N LEU A 70 -4.25 11.51 -3.18
CA LEU A 70 -3.13 11.52 -4.11
C LEU A 70 -3.53 12.29 -5.38
N ASN A 71 -2.63 13.10 -5.91
CA ASN A 71 -2.83 13.76 -7.19
C ASN A 71 -2.37 12.82 -8.30
N LYS A 72 -3.30 12.18 -9.02
CA LYS A 72 -2.98 11.19 -10.06
C LYS A 72 -2.55 11.89 -11.35
N PRO A 73 -1.28 11.78 -11.78
CA PRO A 73 -0.87 12.19 -13.12
C PRO A 73 -1.55 11.34 -14.19
N GLU A 74 -1.65 11.85 -15.41
CA GLU A 74 -2.23 11.10 -16.55
C GLU A 74 -1.50 9.79 -16.82
N ASN A 75 -0.17 9.77 -16.68
CA ASN A 75 0.67 8.62 -16.98
C ASN A 75 0.81 7.60 -15.83
N MET A 76 0.07 7.77 -14.73
CA MET A 76 0.11 6.84 -13.59
C MET A 76 -1.20 6.06 -13.53
N ASP A 77 -1.16 4.79 -13.85
CA ASP A 77 -2.31 3.88 -14.01
C ASP A 77 -2.32 2.77 -12.94
N VAL A 78 -1.25 2.63 -12.16
CA VAL A 78 -1.16 1.63 -11.09
C VAL A 78 -0.99 2.29 -9.73
N LEU A 79 -1.74 1.81 -8.74
CA LEU A 79 -1.47 2.04 -7.32
C LEU A 79 -0.90 0.76 -6.72
N ARG A 80 0.38 0.78 -6.38
CA ARG A 80 1.00 -0.29 -5.59
C ARG A 80 0.69 -0.07 -4.11
N VAL A 81 0.16 -1.10 -3.48
CA VAL A 81 -0.11 -1.18 -2.04
C VAL A 81 0.85 -2.19 -1.45
N GLU A 82 1.73 -1.74 -0.55
CA GLU A 82 2.73 -2.59 0.11
C GLU A 82 2.49 -2.62 1.61
N VAL A 83 2.57 -3.82 2.22
CA VAL A 83 2.63 -3.99 3.67
C VAL A 83 4.08 -4.22 4.07
N LEU A 84 4.60 -3.36 4.95
CA LEU A 84 5.97 -3.38 5.42
C LEU A 84 6.00 -3.44 6.95
N ASP A 85 7.08 -3.99 7.48
CA ASP A 85 7.38 -4.04 8.91
C ASP A 85 8.42 -2.97 9.25
N ASP A 86 8.17 -2.12 10.25
CA ASP A 86 9.07 -1.01 10.65
C ASP A 86 10.19 -1.49 11.58
N ASP A 87 10.78 -2.66 11.30
CA ASP A 87 11.88 -3.22 12.07
C ASP A 87 13.26 -2.87 11.46
N THR A 88 13.96 -2.01 12.20
CA THR A 88 15.24 -1.28 11.97
C THR A 88 16.42 -1.93 11.20
N MET A 89 16.37 -3.19 10.69
CA MET A 89 17.54 -3.80 10.02
C MET A 89 17.29 -4.44 8.65
N ARG A 90 16.06 -4.75 8.26
CA ARG A 90 15.69 -5.16 6.89
C ARG A 90 14.18 -5.12 6.78
N ASP A 91 13.65 -4.18 5.99
CA ASP A 91 12.24 -4.19 5.60
C ASP A 91 11.96 -5.48 4.81
N ASP A 92 11.62 -6.56 5.51
CA ASP A 92 11.12 -7.77 4.89
C ASP A 92 9.71 -7.42 4.37
N LYS A 93 9.61 -7.22 3.05
CA LYS A 93 8.32 -7.00 2.38
C LYS A 93 7.38 -8.15 2.73
N GLN A 94 6.33 -7.87 3.50
CA GLN A 94 5.36 -8.89 3.91
C GLN A 94 4.42 -9.26 2.76
N GLY A 95 4.12 -8.29 1.87
CA GLY A 95 3.31 -8.50 0.69
C GLY A 95 3.08 -7.20 -0.08
N TRP A 96 2.63 -7.34 -1.33
CA TRP A 96 2.20 -6.21 -2.14
C TRP A 96 1.11 -6.64 -3.11
N VAL A 97 0.31 -5.67 -3.54
CA VAL A 97 -0.66 -5.81 -4.63
C VAL A 97 -0.66 -4.56 -5.49
N ASP A 98 -0.83 -4.75 -6.78
CA ASP A 98 -0.98 -3.67 -7.76
C ASP A 98 -2.44 -3.54 -8.12
N VAL A 99 -2.99 -2.34 -7.89
CA VAL A 99 -4.37 -2.00 -8.20
C VAL A 99 -4.39 -1.18 -9.50
N ASP A 100 -5.12 -1.67 -10.50
CA ASP A 100 -5.36 -0.96 -11.75
C ASP A 100 -6.34 0.22 -11.53
N LEU A 101 -5.85 1.44 -11.72
CA LEU A 101 -6.62 2.65 -11.49
C LEU A 101 -7.67 2.92 -12.57
N ASP A 102 -7.55 2.32 -13.76
CA ASP A 102 -8.59 2.41 -14.78
C ASP A 102 -9.82 1.58 -14.36
N GLU A 103 -9.61 0.45 -13.69
CA GLU A 103 -10.69 -0.33 -13.08
C GLU A 103 -11.37 0.44 -11.96
N VAL A 104 -10.57 1.00 -11.04
CA VAL A 104 -11.08 1.83 -9.92
C VAL A 104 -11.88 3.02 -10.43
N TYR A 105 -11.42 3.68 -11.50
CA TYR A 105 -12.14 4.83 -12.07
C TYR A 105 -13.53 4.45 -12.60
N ARG A 106 -13.68 3.22 -13.13
CA ARG A 106 -14.94 2.75 -13.73
C ARG A 106 -15.94 2.23 -12.70
N ALA A 107 -15.46 1.53 -11.67
CA ALA A 107 -16.32 0.75 -10.77
C ALA A 107 -16.18 1.13 -9.29
N GLY A 108 -15.16 1.90 -8.91
CA GLY A 108 -14.75 2.02 -7.51
C GLY A 108 -14.09 0.74 -6.99
N HIS A 109 -13.58 0.79 -5.76
CA HIS A 109 -12.96 -0.36 -5.12
C HIS A 109 -13.09 -0.26 -3.59
N ASP A 110 -13.84 -1.17 -2.96
CA ASP A 110 -14.18 -1.14 -1.52
C ASP A 110 -14.08 -2.51 -0.82
N HIS A 111 -13.37 -3.48 -1.43
CA HIS A 111 -13.23 -4.84 -0.90
C HIS A 111 -11.80 -5.17 -0.47
N TRP A 112 -11.64 -6.29 0.25
CA TRP A 112 -10.34 -6.84 0.64
C TRP A 112 -9.51 -7.24 -0.57
N ILE A 113 -8.21 -6.99 -0.49
CA ILE A 113 -7.20 -7.31 -1.50
C ILE A 113 -6.24 -8.36 -0.95
#